data_AF-U7UH21-F1
#
_entry.id   AF-U7UH21-F1
#
_cell.length_a   1.000
_cell.length_b   1.000
_cell.length_c   1.000
_cell.angle_alpha   90.00
_cell.angle_beta   90.00
_cell.angle_gamma   90.00
#
_symmetry.space_group_name_H-M   'P 1'
#
loop_
_entity.id
_entity.type
_entity.pdbx_description
1 polymer ?
#
loop_
_entity_poly.entity_id
_entity_poly.type
_entity_poly.pdbx_seq_one_letter_code
_entity_poly.pdbx_strand_id
1 'polypeptide(L)'
;MKNFRRLKLSEIISNPPYNLKFEDGQNDWDISEKLLNTNANFAFVEIGLKLATGKACFLLPKGILSTNIKAELEIKKRLVNGGNILSCISLPERMFESTSIPVCILIVQKKPTENILMIDLTSACQKQIREQNGQLGGNSHTKRTYKKTINILSDETIQGVAEAIKNFKPYKNLSKIVPTEEIKKQGYILNPARYLDFENIEEERRDIKDIVKDINLYRRHKNKLKLVINETLAKKLGFKNLIKHYKNQKEIDEVLIKNVKKISGTDLLKDDYFQLTKNKNQFEFKNNDPELFSEILQSIYQDWKANIMFLNNVENMYLAELRDTLLPKLMSGELNIEQIEEEE
;
A
#
# COMPACT_ATOMS: atom_id res chain seq x y z
N MET A 1 -5.57 22.97 -43.52
CA MET A 1 -6.82 22.38 -43.00
C MET A 1 -7.90 23.47 -42.95
N LYS A 2 -8.98 23.34 -43.73
CA LYS A 2 -10.00 24.39 -43.91
C LYS A 2 -11.00 24.42 -42.73
N ASN A 3 -11.20 25.59 -42.14
CA ASN A 3 -12.41 26.09 -41.44
C ASN A 3 -13.06 25.31 -40.27
N PHE A 4 -12.39 24.36 -39.61
CA PHE A 4 -12.99 23.72 -38.42
C PHE A 4 -13.28 24.70 -37.27
N ARG A 5 -12.56 25.82 -37.18
CA ARG A 5 -12.72 26.83 -36.11
C ARG A 5 -14.11 27.50 -36.06
N ARG A 6 -14.91 27.40 -37.12
CA ARG A 6 -16.28 27.97 -37.18
C ARG A 6 -17.38 26.93 -37.01
N LEU A 7 -17.05 25.65 -36.87
CA LEU A 7 -18.04 24.61 -36.61
C LEU A 7 -18.67 24.83 -35.23
N LYS A 8 -20.00 24.77 -35.22
CA LYS A 8 -20.79 24.70 -33.99
C LYS A 8 -21.56 23.39 -34.04
N LEU A 9 -21.30 22.52 -33.06
CA LEU A 9 -21.91 21.19 -32.98
C LEU A 9 -22.90 21.18 -31.81
N SER A 10 -24.09 20.61 -32.00
CA SER A 10 -25.09 20.52 -30.93
C SER A 10 -24.58 19.69 -29.76
N GLU A 11 -24.04 18.52 -30.03
CA GLU A 11 -23.52 17.58 -29.04
C GLU A 11 -22.21 16.98 -29.57
N ILE A 12 -21.30 16.63 -28.68
CA ILE A 12 -20.02 15.98 -29.01
C ILE A 12 -19.85 14.75 -28.15
N ILE A 13 -19.43 13.64 -28.74
CA ILE A 13 -19.01 12.42 -28.02
C ILE A 13 -17.63 12.04 -28.53
N SER A 14 -16.67 11.80 -27.63
CA SER A 14 -15.31 11.46 -28.02
C SER A 14 -14.66 10.48 -27.04
N ASN A 15 -13.96 9.49 -27.58
CA ASN A 15 -13.01 8.65 -26.87
C ASN A 15 -11.61 8.95 -27.44
N PRO A 16 -10.98 10.07 -27.05
CA PRO A 16 -9.70 10.48 -27.61
C PRO A 16 -8.58 9.49 -27.22
N PRO A 17 -7.49 9.42 -27.99
CA PRO A 17 -6.30 8.68 -27.57
C PRO A 17 -5.76 9.23 -26.24
N TYR A 18 -5.44 8.33 -25.32
CA TYR A 18 -5.05 8.69 -23.96
C TYR A 18 -3.60 9.14 -23.90
N ASN A 19 -3.35 10.26 -23.20
CA ASN A 19 -2.01 10.79 -22.93
C ASN A 19 -1.18 11.03 -24.20
N LEU A 20 -1.84 11.39 -25.30
CA LEU A 20 -1.15 11.78 -26.53
C LEU A 20 -0.24 12.98 -26.24
N LYS A 21 1.00 12.92 -26.72
CA LYS A 21 1.94 14.06 -26.69
C LYS A 21 1.74 14.86 -27.97
N PHE A 22 1.76 16.19 -27.88
CA PHE A 22 1.80 17.05 -29.06
C PHE A 22 3.24 17.43 -29.40
N GLU A 23 3.49 17.67 -30.69
CA GLU A 23 4.70 18.33 -31.17
C GLU A 23 4.48 19.86 -31.16
N ASP A 24 5.54 20.61 -30.83
CA ASP A 24 5.51 22.08 -30.79
C ASP A 24 5.02 22.67 -32.14
N GLY A 25 4.11 23.65 -32.10
CA GLY A 25 3.67 24.41 -33.28
C GLY A 25 2.42 23.89 -34.03
N GLN A 26 1.78 22.80 -33.61
CA GLN A 26 0.57 22.26 -34.27
C GLN A 26 -0.77 22.81 -33.72
N ASN A 27 -0.78 23.94 -33.01
CA ASN A 27 -1.96 24.39 -32.28
C ASN A 27 -2.68 25.57 -32.92
N ASP A 28 -3.60 25.25 -33.82
CA ASP A 28 -4.53 26.20 -34.41
C ASP A 28 -5.67 26.66 -33.46
N TRP A 29 -5.74 26.19 -32.21
CA TRP A 29 -6.95 26.31 -31.39
C TRP A 29 -6.87 27.28 -30.21
N ASP A 30 -5.73 27.97 -30.03
CA ASP A 30 -5.46 28.88 -28.90
C ASP A 30 -5.60 28.15 -27.53
N ILE A 31 -5.11 26.90 -27.51
CA ILE A 31 -4.99 26.09 -26.29
C ILE A 31 -3.66 26.45 -25.63
N SER A 32 -3.59 26.54 -24.29
CA SER A 32 -2.36 26.96 -23.60
C SER A 32 -1.14 26.17 -24.08
N GLU A 33 -0.10 26.87 -24.56
CA GLU A 33 1.13 26.25 -25.10
C GLU A 33 1.77 25.24 -24.12
N LYS A 34 1.63 25.47 -22.80
CA LYS A 34 2.14 24.56 -21.75
C LYS A 34 1.52 23.16 -21.76
N LEU A 35 0.35 22.97 -22.39
CA LEU A 35 -0.33 21.68 -22.51
C LEU A 35 0.29 20.74 -23.54
N LEU A 36 0.94 21.33 -24.56
CA LEU A 36 1.32 20.59 -25.76
C LEU A 36 2.38 19.54 -25.45
N ASN A 37 3.27 19.80 -24.49
CA ASN A 37 4.51 19.02 -24.38
C ASN A 37 4.37 17.75 -23.52
N THR A 38 3.23 17.52 -22.86
CA THR A 38 3.10 16.40 -21.91
C THR A 38 1.83 15.56 -22.03
N ASN A 39 0.63 16.16 -22.19
CA ASN A 39 -0.63 15.40 -22.19
C ASN A 39 -1.80 16.14 -22.87
N ALA A 40 -2.38 15.51 -23.90
CA ALA A 40 -3.50 16.05 -24.67
C ALA A 40 -4.91 15.92 -24.06
N ASN A 41 -5.08 15.18 -22.96
CA ASN A 41 -6.42 14.83 -22.47
C ASN A 41 -7.31 16.07 -22.24
N PHE A 42 -6.79 17.11 -21.57
CA PHE A 42 -7.53 18.36 -21.36
C PHE A 42 -7.67 19.20 -22.64
N ALA A 43 -6.73 19.11 -23.60
CA ALA A 43 -6.84 19.82 -24.86
C ALA A 43 -8.10 19.36 -25.65
N PHE A 44 -8.39 18.05 -25.68
CA PHE A 44 -9.62 17.54 -26.28
C PHE A 44 -10.87 18.10 -25.59
N VAL A 45 -10.87 18.19 -24.25
CA VAL A 45 -11.98 18.75 -23.47
C VAL A 45 -12.20 20.22 -23.81
N GLU A 46 -11.14 21.03 -23.88
CA GLU A 46 -11.24 22.44 -24.24
C GLU A 46 -11.73 22.67 -25.68
N ILE A 47 -11.21 21.90 -26.64
CA ILE A 47 -11.65 21.98 -28.04
C ILE A 47 -13.14 21.65 -28.15
N GLY A 48 -13.59 20.54 -27.56
CA GLY A 48 -15.01 20.20 -27.63
C GLY A 48 -15.89 21.16 -26.85
N LEU A 49 -15.43 21.70 -25.72
CA LEU A 49 -16.15 22.78 -25.03
C LEU A 49 -16.26 24.02 -25.92
N LYS A 50 -15.24 24.38 -26.71
CA LYS A 50 -15.27 25.51 -27.65
C LYS A 50 -16.22 25.28 -28.82
N LEU A 51 -16.29 24.06 -29.34
CA LEU A 51 -17.12 23.68 -30.49
C LEU A 51 -18.58 23.38 -30.17
N ALA A 52 -18.86 22.85 -28.97
CA ALA A 52 -20.21 22.46 -28.58
C ALA A 52 -21.11 23.69 -28.33
N THR A 53 -22.37 23.59 -28.72
CA THR A 53 -23.46 24.49 -28.30
C THR A 53 -24.32 23.87 -27.20
N GLY A 54 -24.43 22.54 -27.15
CA GLY A 54 -24.98 21.75 -26.06
C GLY A 54 -23.89 21.14 -25.18
N LYS A 55 -23.89 19.81 -25.01
CA LYS A 55 -22.92 19.10 -24.16
C LYS A 55 -21.82 18.43 -24.99
N ALA A 56 -20.66 18.24 -24.36
CA ALA A 56 -19.57 17.44 -24.90
C ALA A 56 -19.20 16.36 -23.87
N CYS A 57 -19.19 15.10 -24.29
CA CYS A 57 -18.97 13.93 -23.48
C CYS A 57 -17.65 13.26 -23.89
N PHE A 58 -16.75 13.09 -22.94
CA PHE A 58 -15.41 12.55 -23.18
C PHE A 58 -15.16 11.31 -22.33
N LEU A 59 -14.72 10.23 -22.97
CA LEU A 59 -14.20 9.04 -22.29
C LEU A 59 -12.67 9.19 -22.12
N LEU A 60 -12.21 9.32 -20.89
CA LEU A 60 -10.84 9.73 -20.56
C LEU A 60 -10.22 8.83 -19.48
N PRO A 61 -8.89 8.81 -19.32
CA PRO A 61 -8.25 8.14 -18.18
C PRO A 61 -8.71 8.74 -16.85
N LYS A 62 -9.02 7.89 -15.86
CA LYS A 62 -9.53 8.33 -14.55
C LYS A 62 -8.61 9.33 -13.83
N GLY A 63 -7.30 9.25 -14.09
CA GLY A 63 -6.30 10.15 -13.49
C GLY A 63 -6.54 11.64 -13.75
N ILE A 64 -7.30 12.00 -14.79
CA ILE A 64 -7.66 13.39 -15.08
C ILE A 64 -8.45 14.04 -13.93
N LEU A 65 -9.24 13.25 -13.20
CA LEU A 65 -10.09 13.74 -12.11
C LEU A 65 -9.29 14.20 -10.89
N SER A 66 -8.07 13.68 -10.70
CA SER A 66 -7.24 13.90 -9.52
C SER A 66 -5.80 14.33 -9.83
N THR A 67 -5.55 14.84 -11.03
CA THR A 67 -4.21 15.29 -11.43
C THR A 67 -3.68 16.43 -10.55
N ASN A 68 -2.38 16.34 -10.26
CA ASN A 68 -1.58 17.34 -9.55
C ASN A 68 -0.56 18.03 -10.49
N ILE A 69 -0.57 17.70 -11.78
CA ILE A 69 0.28 18.37 -12.77
C ILE A 69 -0.20 19.82 -12.88
N LYS A 70 0.69 20.78 -12.61
CA LYS A 70 0.33 22.21 -12.49
C LYS A 70 -0.47 22.73 -13.69
N ALA A 71 -0.05 22.41 -14.92
CA ALA A 71 -0.74 22.87 -16.13
C ALA A 71 -2.17 22.30 -16.25
N GLU A 72 -2.35 21.00 -16.01
CA GLU A 72 -3.65 20.34 -16.03
C GLU A 72 -4.58 20.85 -14.90
N LEU A 73 -4.01 21.07 -13.72
CA LEU A 73 -4.73 21.60 -12.57
C LEU A 73 -5.30 23.00 -12.86
N GLU A 74 -4.55 23.89 -13.52
CA GLU A 74 -5.05 25.23 -13.87
C GLU A 74 -6.23 25.18 -14.85
N ILE A 75 -6.26 24.23 -15.78
CA ILE A 75 -7.40 24.07 -16.69
C ILE A 75 -8.60 23.53 -15.94
N LYS A 76 -8.40 22.52 -15.10
CA LYS A 76 -9.45 21.98 -14.23
C LYS A 76 -10.04 23.08 -13.35
N LYS A 77 -9.22 23.95 -12.78
CA LYS A 77 -9.67 25.15 -12.06
C LYS A 77 -10.54 26.05 -12.93
N ARG A 78 -10.09 26.38 -14.14
CA ARG A 78 -10.86 27.22 -15.08
C ARG A 78 -12.21 26.59 -15.46
N LEU A 79 -12.24 25.28 -15.74
CA LEU A 79 -13.47 24.56 -16.07
C LEU A 79 -14.46 24.53 -14.89
N VAL A 80 -13.97 24.30 -13.67
CA VAL A 80 -14.79 24.33 -12.45
C VAL A 80 -15.28 25.76 -12.17
N ASN A 81 -14.40 26.75 -12.23
CA ASN A 81 -14.73 28.16 -11.95
C ASN A 81 -15.68 28.75 -12.99
N GLY A 82 -15.58 28.32 -14.25
CA GLY A 82 -16.50 28.70 -15.32
C GLY A 82 -17.83 27.94 -15.31
N GLY A 83 -18.03 27.01 -14.35
CA GLY A 83 -19.22 26.17 -14.29
C GLY A 83 -19.40 25.29 -15.52
N ASN A 84 -18.30 24.91 -16.20
CA ASN A 84 -18.36 24.22 -17.48
C ASN A 84 -18.48 22.70 -17.36
N ILE A 85 -18.38 22.14 -16.17
CA ILE A 85 -18.47 20.70 -15.94
C ILE A 85 -19.87 20.37 -15.44
N LEU A 86 -20.60 19.56 -16.20
CA LEU A 86 -21.94 19.10 -15.82
C LEU A 86 -21.86 17.86 -14.93
N SER A 87 -21.01 16.90 -15.29
CA SER A 87 -20.91 15.63 -14.57
C SER A 87 -19.52 14.98 -14.72
N CYS A 88 -19.08 14.33 -13.64
CA CYS A 88 -17.91 13.48 -13.60
C CYS A 88 -18.34 12.07 -13.21
N ILE A 89 -18.07 11.09 -14.07
CA ILE A 89 -18.52 9.71 -13.89
C ILE A 89 -17.29 8.81 -13.83
N SER A 90 -17.02 8.21 -12.67
CA SER A 90 -15.98 7.16 -12.57
C SER A 90 -16.55 5.83 -13.02
N LEU A 91 -15.85 5.15 -13.93
CA LEU A 91 -16.27 3.86 -14.45
C LEU A 91 -15.50 2.71 -13.77
N PRO A 92 -16.03 1.47 -13.82
CA PRO A 92 -15.27 0.28 -13.47
C PRO A 92 -13.91 0.20 -14.16
N GLU A 93 -12.93 -0.44 -13.53
CA GLU A 93 -11.70 -0.82 -14.21
C GLU A 93 -11.94 -1.96 -15.21
N ARG A 94 -10.96 -2.25 -16.08
CA ARG A 94 -11.01 -3.42 -16.99
C ARG A 94 -12.26 -3.48 -17.90
N MET A 95 -12.76 -2.33 -18.34
CA MET A 95 -13.87 -2.28 -19.30
C MET A 95 -13.42 -2.44 -20.76
N PHE A 96 -12.14 -2.21 -21.06
CA PHE A 96 -11.59 -2.35 -22.42
C PHE A 96 -10.85 -3.67 -22.58
N GLU A 97 -10.92 -4.22 -23.79
CA GLU A 97 -10.23 -5.47 -24.14
C GLU A 97 -8.71 -5.28 -24.27
N SER A 98 -8.26 -4.07 -24.63
CA SER A 98 -6.86 -3.73 -24.87
C SER A 98 -6.11 -3.20 -23.64
N THR A 99 -6.82 -2.75 -22.61
CA THR A 99 -6.21 -2.13 -21.42
C THR A 99 -7.06 -2.29 -20.17
N SER A 100 -6.39 -2.44 -19.02
CA SER A 100 -7.04 -2.45 -17.71
C SER A 100 -7.17 -1.07 -17.08
N ILE A 101 -6.75 0.00 -17.78
CA ILE A 101 -6.74 1.37 -17.25
C ILE A 101 -8.16 1.77 -16.82
N PRO A 102 -8.34 2.26 -15.57
CA PRO A 102 -9.59 2.86 -15.15
C PRO A 102 -9.88 4.13 -15.93
N VAL A 103 -11.11 4.29 -16.36
CA VAL A 103 -11.57 5.45 -17.15
C VAL A 103 -12.68 6.21 -16.42
N CYS A 104 -12.95 7.40 -16.92
CA CYS A 104 -14.08 8.22 -16.50
C CYS A 104 -14.76 8.82 -17.73
N ILE A 105 -16.03 9.18 -17.56
CA ILE A 105 -16.74 10.06 -18.49
C ILE A 105 -16.78 11.46 -17.88
N LEU A 106 -16.32 12.45 -18.63
CA LEU A 106 -16.42 13.86 -18.29
C LEU A 106 -17.40 14.54 -19.24
N ILE A 107 -18.45 15.15 -18.69
CA ILE A 107 -19.45 15.88 -19.47
C ILE A 107 -19.28 17.37 -19.20
N VAL A 108 -19.02 18.14 -20.25
CA VAL A 108 -18.84 19.59 -20.21
C VAL A 108 -19.87 20.31 -21.06
N GLN A 109 -20.17 21.56 -20.73
CA GLN A 109 -21.10 22.41 -21.47
C GLN A 109 -20.75 23.89 -21.30
N LYS A 110 -21.18 24.73 -22.25
CA LYS A 110 -20.97 26.19 -22.16
C LYS A 110 -21.86 26.87 -21.15
N LYS A 111 -23.09 26.34 -20.94
CA LYS A 111 -24.03 26.87 -19.96
C LYS A 111 -23.44 26.65 -18.54
N PRO A 112 -23.09 27.73 -17.81
CA PRO A 112 -22.52 27.58 -16.48
C PRO A 112 -23.47 26.87 -15.52
N THR A 113 -22.90 26.07 -14.61
CA THR A 113 -23.59 25.46 -13.48
C THR A 113 -22.79 25.69 -12.20
N GLU A 114 -23.50 25.90 -11.10
CA GLU A 114 -22.90 26.00 -9.76
C GLU A 114 -22.69 24.64 -9.11
N ASN A 115 -23.27 23.59 -9.69
CA ASN A 115 -23.26 22.23 -9.16
C ASN A 115 -22.77 21.23 -10.21
N ILE A 116 -22.07 20.19 -9.75
CA ILE A 116 -21.56 19.09 -10.59
C ILE A 116 -22.20 17.78 -10.11
N LEU A 117 -22.77 17.00 -11.03
CA LEU A 117 -23.27 15.67 -10.72
C LEU A 117 -22.10 14.67 -10.70
N MET A 118 -21.70 14.25 -9.51
CA MET A 118 -20.64 13.25 -9.30
C MET A 118 -21.26 11.85 -9.28
N ILE A 119 -20.80 10.94 -10.13
CA ILE A 119 -21.32 9.57 -10.21
C ILE A 119 -20.16 8.57 -10.08
N ASP A 120 -20.21 7.67 -9.11
CA ASP A 120 -19.24 6.59 -8.95
C ASP A 120 -19.84 5.24 -9.32
N LEU A 121 -19.46 4.73 -10.49
CA LEU A 121 -19.89 3.40 -10.97
C LEU A 121 -18.80 2.35 -10.78
N THR A 122 -17.71 2.64 -10.07
CA THR A 122 -16.56 1.73 -9.97
C THR A 122 -16.90 0.34 -9.42
N SER A 123 -17.87 0.26 -8.51
CA SER A 123 -18.39 -0.99 -7.94
C SER A 123 -19.61 -1.55 -8.68
N ALA A 124 -20.24 -0.79 -9.57
CA ALA A 124 -21.51 -1.12 -10.22
C ALA A 124 -21.33 -1.96 -11.50
N CYS A 125 -20.52 -3.02 -11.44
CA CYS A 125 -20.18 -3.82 -12.61
C CYS A 125 -20.56 -5.31 -12.51
N GLN A 126 -20.80 -5.89 -13.67
CA GLN A 126 -20.90 -7.33 -13.87
C GLN A 126 -19.68 -7.82 -14.64
N LYS A 127 -19.24 -9.05 -14.39
CA LYS A 127 -18.12 -9.66 -15.10
C LYS A 127 -18.63 -10.38 -16.34
N GLN A 128 -18.03 -10.10 -17.49
CA GLN A 128 -18.28 -10.81 -18.75
C GLN A 128 -16.98 -11.40 -19.27
N ILE A 129 -17.02 -12.66 -19.72
CA ILE A 129 -15.88 -13.30 -20.38
C ILE A 129 -16.04 -13.11 -21.89
N ARG A 130 -15.02 -12.56 -22.55
CA ARG A 130 -14.95 -12.41 -24.01
C ARG A 130 -13.75 -13.16 -24.57
N GLU A 131 -13.94 -13.73 -25.75
CA GLU A 131 -12.89 -14.38 -26.51
C GLU A 131 -12.28 -13.39 -27.50
N GLN A 132 -10.95 -13.26 -27.47
CA GLN A 132 -10.22 -12.35 -28.34
C GLN A 132 -8.99 -13.04 -28.92
N ASN A 133 -8.82 -12.97 -30.23
CA ASN A 133 -7.58 -13.43 -30.87
C ASN A 133 -6.45 -12.41 -30.65
N GLY A 134 -5.21 -12.88 -30.54
CA GLY A 134 -4.06 -11.97 -30.48
C GLY A 134 -4.02 -11.03 -31.69
N GLN A 135 -3.93 -9.72 -31.46
CA GLN A 135 -3.92 -8.73 -32.56
C GLN A 135 -2.51 -8.38 -33.05
N LEU A 136 -1.48 -8.62 -32.23
CA LEU A 136 -0.09 -8.28 -32.48
C LEU A 136 0.82 -9.44 -32.08
N GLY A 137 1.88 -9.69 -32.86
CA GLY A 137 2.85 -10.79 -32.66
C GLY A 137 2.96 -11.71 -33.87
N GLY A 138 3.76 -12.79 -33.75
CA GLY A 138 3.92 -13.78 -34.81
C GLY A 138 2.67 -14.64 -35.06
N ASN A 139 2.68 -15.48 -36.11
CA ASN A 139 1.55 -16.32 -36.52
C ASN A 139 0.94 -17.19 -35.40
N SER A 140 1.73 -17.58 -34.41
CA SER A 140 1.24 -18.33 -33.24
C SER A 140 0.43 -17.48 -32.25
N HIS A 141 0.69 -16.17 -32.17
CA HIS A 141 -0.05 -15.25 -31.30
C HIS A 141 -1.37 -14.82 -31.94
N THR A 142 -1.38 -14.58 -33.26
CA THR A 142 -2.58 -14.14 -33.97
C THR A 142 -3.63 -15.22 -34.16
N LYS A 143 -3.22 -16.51 -34.11
CA LYS A 143 -4.12 -17.67 -34.16
C LYS A 143 -4.62 -18.14 -32.79
N ARG A 144 -4.13 -17.56 -31.68
CA ARG A 144 -4.52 -17.97 -30.32
C ARG A 144 -5.69 -17.13 -29.80
N THR A 145 -6.75 -17.80 -29.37
CA THR A 145 -7.89 -17.18 -28.70
C THR A 145 -7.66 -17.11 -27.19
N TYR A 146 -7.76 -15.90 -26.64
CA TYR A 146 -7.63 -15.62 -25.21
C TYR A 146 -9.01 -15.33 -24.63
N LYS A 147 -9.33 -15.96 -23.49
CA LYS A 147 -10.51 -15.59 -22.67
C LYS A 147 -10.11 -14.47 -21.74
N LYS A 148 -10.73 -13.30 -21.90
CA LYS A 148 -10.53 -12.13 -21.03
C LYS A 148 -11.81 -11.82 -20.27
N THR A 149 -11.67 -11.61 -18.97
CA THR A 149 -12.76 -11.10 -18.14
C THR A 149 -12.73 -9.58 -18.18
N ILE A 150 -13.82 -8.99 -18.67
CA ILE A 150 -14.05 -7.54 -18.65
C ILE A 150 -15.18 -7.20 -17.69
N ASN A 151 -15.16 -5.96 -17.19
CA ASN A 151 -16.27 -5.42 -16.43
C ASN A 151 -17.22 -4.69 -17.38
N ILE A 152 -18.52 -4.95 -17.23
CA ILE A 152 -19.59 -4.29 -18.00
C ILE A 152 -20.59 -3.64 -17.04
N LEU A 153 -21.24 -2.59 -17.53
CA LEU A 153 -22.40 -2.01 -16.86
C LEU A 153 -23.67 -2.70 -17.38
N SER A 154 -24.67 -2.88 -16.52
CA SER A 154 -25.99 -3.34 -16.95
C SER A 154 -26.72 -2.27 -17.75
N ASP A 155 -27.64 -2.67 -18.63
CA ASP A 155 -28.48 -1.72 -19.39
C ASP A 155 -29.34 -0.85 -18.46
N GLU A 156 -29.83 -1.41 -17.35
CA GLU A 156 -30.54 -0.66 -16.31
C GLU A 156 -29.66 0.44 -15.71
N THR A 157 -28.39 0.12 -15.39
CA THR A 157 -27.43 1.11 -14.88
C THR A 157 -27.16 2.20 -15.90
N ILE A 158 -26.97 1.85 -17.17
CA ILE A 158 -26.70 2.81 -18.24
C ILE A 158 -27.89 3.76 -18.42
N GLN A 159 -29.11 3.22 -18.48
CA GLN A 159 -30.34 4.01 -18.64
C GLN A 159 -30.59 4.92 -17.43
N GLY A 160 -30.45 4.39 -16.21
CA GLY A 160 -30.64 5.16 -14.99
C GLY A 160 -29.64 6.32 -14.85
N VAL A 161 -28.38 6.10 -15.22
CA VAL A 161 -27.36 7.17 -15.24
C VAL A 161 -27.65 8.20 -16.33
N ALA A 162 -28.05 7.77 -17.52
CA ALA A 162 -28.44 8.69 -18.60
C ALA A 162 -29.63 9.58 -18.20
N GLU A 163 -30.63 8.99 -17.53
CA GLU A 163 -31.78 9.73 -17.01
C GLU A 163 -31.39 10.71 -15.89
N ALA A 164 -30.53 10.28 -14.96
CA ALA A 164 -29.99 11.13 -13.91
C ALA A 164 -29.25 12.35 -14.47
N ILE A 165 -28.45 12.19 -15.53
CA ILE A 165 -27.78 13.30 -16.21
C ILE A 165 -28.79 14.21 -16.93
N LYS A 166 -29.78 13.61 -17.63
CA LYS A 166 -30.81 14.36 -18.36
C LYS A 166 -31.64 15.24 -17.44
N ASN A 167 -32.03 14.70 -16.29
CA ASN A 167 -32.89 15.36 -15.31
C ASN A 167 -32.09 16.12 -14.23
N PHE A 168 -30.76 16.03 -14.25
CA PHE A 168 -29.86 16.56 -13.23
C PHE A 168 -30.27 16.17 -11.81
N LYS A 169 -30.40 14.86 -11.57
CA LYS A 169 -30.79 14.26 -10.28
C LYS A 169 -29.80 13.18 -9.87
N PRO A 170 -29.61 12.91 -8.56
CA PRO A 170 -28.82 11.76 -8.12
C PRO A 170 -29.43 10.43 -8.62
N TYR A 171 -28.57 9.54 -9.10
CA TYR A 171 -28.78 8.11 -9.32
C TYR A 171 -28.37 7.27 -8.10
N LYS A 172 -29.36 6.68 -7.41
CA LYS A 172 -29.20 5.76 -6.27
C LYS A 172 -28.22 6.32 -5.20
N ASN A 173 -27.54 5.46 -4.44
CA ASN A 173 -26.43 5.81 -3.53
C ASN A 173 -25.09 5.95 -4.27
N LEU A 174 -25.08 5.89 -5.61
CA LEU A 174 -23.89 5.93 -6.46
C LEU A 174 -23.59 7.33 -7.01
N SER A 175 -24.29 8.36 -6.55
CA SER A 175 -24.04 9.71 -7.02
C SER A 175 -24.48 10.78 -6.04
N LYS A 176 -23.92 11.98 -6.22
CA LYS A 176 -24.24 13.17 -5.43
C LYS A 176 -24.12 14.42 -6.27
N ILE A 177 -25.00 15.38 -6.06
CA ILE A 177 -24.86 16.72 -6.61
C ILE A 177 -23.96 17.51 -5.66
N VAL A 178 -22.83 18.00 -6.16
CA VAL A 178 -21.80 18.66 -5.35
C VAL A 178 -21.65 20.11 -5.79
N PRO A 179 -21.77 21.10 -4.88
CA PRO A 179 -21.50 22.49 -5.19
C PRO A 179 -20.05 22.71 -5.61
N THR A 180 -19.84 23.54 -6.64
CA THR A 180 -18.50 23.91 -7.12
C THR A 180 -17.65 24.56 -6.01
N GLU A 181 -18.25 25.27 -5.07
CA GLU A 181 -17.57 25.82 -3.89
C GLU A 181 -16.96 24.75 -2.98
N GLU A 182 -17.65 23.61 -2.80
CA GLU A 182 -17.10 22.48 -2.05
C GLU A 182 -15.89 21.90 -2.78
N ILE A 183 -15.98 21.76 -4.10
CA ILE A 183 -14.89 21.27 -4.96
C ILE A 183 -13.66 22.19 -4.88
N LYS A 184 -13.87 23.51 -4.86
CA LYS A 184 -12.79 24.51 -4.69
C LYS A 184 -12.09 24.34 -3.34
N LYS A 185 -12.84 24.27 -2.24
CA LYS A 185 -12.31 24.04 -0.88
C LYS A 185 -11.50 22.74 -0.80
N GLN A 186 -11.92 21.74 -1.56
CA GLN A 186 -11.30 20.43 -1.64
C GLN A 186 -10.12 20.35 -2.62
N GLY A 187 -9.63 21.48 -3.17
CA GLY A 187 -8.45 21.49 -4.04
C GLY A 187 -8.73 21.04 -5.47
N TYR A 188 -9.96 21.24 -5.97
CA TYR A 188 -10.36 20.92 -7.35
C TYR A 188 -10.20 19.43 -7.70
N ILE A 189 -10.42 18.54 -6.73
CA ILE A 189 -10.47 17.09 -6.98
C ILE A 189 -11.86 16.75 -7.52
N LEU A 190 -11.94 16.05 -8.65
CA LEU A 190 -13.19 15.71 -9.33
C LEU A 190 -13.52 14.22 -9.24
N ASN A 191 -12.87 13.49 -8.31
CA ASN A 191 -13.13 12.06 -8.12
C ASN A 191 -14.45 11.88 -7.33
N PRO A 192 -15.51 11.29 -7.93
CA PRO A 192 -16.81 11.10 -7.30
C PRO A 192 -16.75 10.42 -5.93
N ALA A 193 -15.91 9.39 -5.78
CA ALA A 193 -15.74 8.64 -4.53
C ALA A 193 -15.45 9.51 -3.30
N ARG A 194 -14.93 10.73 -3.50
CA ARG A 194 -14.62 11.67 -2.43
C ARG A 194 -15.85 12.38 -1.85
N TYR A 195 -16.93 12.41 -2.62
CA TYR A 195 -18.14 13.16 -2.30
C TYR A 195 -19.30 12.26 -1.90
N LEU A 196 -19.28 11.00 -2.35
CA LEU A 196 -20.25 10.01 -1.94
C LEU A 196 -20.06 9.67 -0.47
N ASP A 197 -21.18 9.53 0.24
CA ASP A 197 -21.16 9.07 1.61
C ASP A 197 -20.85 7.57 1.60
N PHE A 198 -19.79 7.16 2.29
CA PHE A 198 -19.56 5.74 2.52
C PHE A 198 -20.72 5.24 3.37
N GLU A 199 -21.47 4.24 2.89
CA GLU A 199 -22.22 3.41 3.82
C GLU A 199 -21.19 2.80 4.77
N ASN A 200 -21.12 3.32 5.99
CA ASN A 200 -20.50 2.61 7.10
C ASN A 200 -21.31 1.32 7.21
N ILE A 201 -20.85 0.27 6.55
CA ILE A 201 -21.17 -1.07 6.96
C ILE A 201 -20.50 -1.17 8.34
N GLU A 202 -21.27 -0.88 9.38
CA GLU A 202 -20.94 -1.21 10.76
C GLU A 202 -20.90 -2.73 10.84
N GLU A 203 -19.84 -3.33 10.30
CA GLU A 203 -19.42 -4.64 10.75
C GLU A 203 -19.19 -4.50 12.26
N GLU A 204 -19.78 -5.37 13.08
CA GLU A 204 -19.49 -5.42 14.51
C GLU A 204 -17.97 -5.63 14.69
N ARG A 205 -17.25 -4.53 14.87
CA ARG A 205 -15.83 -4.56 15.16
C ARG A 205 -15.67 -4.77 16.65
N ARG A 206 -14.81 -5.72 17.00
CA ARG A 206 -14.39 -5.96 18.38
C ARG A 206 -13.90 -4.67 19.04
N ASP A 207 -14.16 -4.52 20.33
CA ASP A 207 -13.77 -3.36 21.11
C ASP A 207 -12.26 -3.08 21.01
N ILE A 208 -11.89 -1.81 20.88
CA ILE A 208 -10.51 -1.39 20.69
C ILE A 208 -9.64 -1.79 21.90
N LYS A 209 -10.19 -1.76 23.12
CA LYS A 209 -9.45 -2.16 24.33
C LYS A 209 -9.14 -3.64 24.31
N ASP A 210 -10.06 -4.49 23.84
CA ASP A 210 -9.82 -5.93 23.69
C ASP A 210 -8.73 -6.20 22.66
N ILE A 211 -8.75 -5.48 21.54
CA ILE A 211 -7.68 -5.56 20.52
C ILE A 211 -6.33 -5.16 21.13
N VAL A 212 -6.27 -4.05 21.88
CA VAL A 212 -5.03 -3.59 22.52
C VAL A 212 -4.54 -4.60 23.57
N LYS A 213 -5.45 -5.21 24.33
CA LYS A 213 -5.15 -6.25 25.31
C LYS A 213 -4.50 -7.47 24.64
N ASP A 214 -5.05 -7.94 23.52
CA ASP A 214 -4.46 -9.05 22.74
C ASP A 214 -3.07 -8.68 22.22
N ILE A 215 -2.90 -7.47 21.66
CA ILE A 215 -1.59 -7.02 21.19
C ILE A 215 -0.57 -7.01 22.34
N ASN A 216 -0.97 -6.52 23.51
CA ASN A 216 -0.11 -6.51 24.70
C ASN A 216 0.26 -7.92 25.16
N LEU A 217 -0.67 -8.87 25.11
CA LEU A 217 -0.38 -10.28 25.40
C LEU A 217 0.74 -10.79 24.48
N TYR A 218 0.61 -10.62 23.17
CA TYR A 218 1.63 -11.07 22.22
C TYR A 218 2.94 -10.29 22.33
N ARG A 219 2.91 -8.99 22.62
CA ARG A 219 4.11 -8.19 22.89
C ARG A 219 4.82 -8.68 24.15
N ARG A 220 4.08 -9.02 25.21
CA ARG A 220 4.63 -9.64 26.43
C ARG A 220 5.28 -10.99 26.13
N HIS A 221 4.61 -11.86 25.38
CA HIS A 221 5.17 -13.15 24.94
C HIS A 221 6.42 -13.00 24.07
N LYS A 222 6.50 -11.95 23.25
CA LYS A 222 7.70 -11.65 22.48
C LYS A 222 8.82 -11.10 23.36
N ASN A 223 8.49 -10.17 24.26
CA ASN A 223 9.45 -9.49 25.12
C ASN A 223 10.02 -10.39 26.21
N LYS A 224 9.31 -11.43 26.66
CA LYS A 224 9.80 -12.33 27.72
C LYS A 224 11.13 -13.00 27.37
N LEU A 225 11.40 -13.23 26.08
CA LEU A 225 12.68 -13.71 25.59
C LEU A 225 13.43 -12.57 24.91
N LYS A 226 14.35 -11.94 25.64
CA LYS A 226 15.14 -10.83 25.10
C LYS A 226 16.51 -11.30 24.64
N LEU A 227 16.83 -11.07 23.37
CA LEU A 227 18.19 -11.25 22.85
C LEU A 227 19.00 -9.98 23.05
N VAL A 228 20.12 -10.08 23.78
CA VAL A 228 21.13 -9.03 23.85
C VAL A 228 22.39 -9.53 23.15
N ILE A 229 22.83 -8.81 22.12
CA ILE A 229 23.90 -9.29 21.24
C ILE A 229 24.83 -8.16 20.80
N ASN A 230 26.14 -8.45 20.76
CA ASN A 230 27.14 -7.54 20.23
C ASN A 230 26.86 -7.22 18.76
N GLU A 231 26.97 -5.95 18.37
CA GLU A 231 26.62 -5.53 17.01
C GLU A 231 27.45 -6.22 15.91
N THR A 232 28.75 -6.40 16.14
CA THR A 232 29.64 -7.07 15.17
C THR A 232 29.28 -8.55 15.04
N LEU A 233 29.02 -9.22 16.16
CA LEU A 233 28.58 -10.62 16.17
C LEU A 233 27.23 -10.78 15.48
N ALA A 234 26.28 -9.88 15.76
CA ALA A 234 24.96 -9.90 15.14
C ALA A 234 25.03 -9.78 13.61
N LYS A 235 25.91 -8.90 13.09
CA LYS A 235 26.16 -8.77 11.65
C LYS A 235 26.75 -10.04 11.04
N LYS A 236 27.65 -10.73 11.76
CA LYS A 236 28.24 -12.01 11.32
C LYS A 236 27.21 -13.14 11.27
N LEU A 237 26.29 -13.19 12.24
CA LEU A 237 25.22 -14.18 12.31
C LEU A 237 24.01 -13.87 11.41
N GLY A 238 24.10 -12.87 10.52
CA GLY A 238 23.06 -12.58 9.54
C GLY A 238 21.92 -11.69 10.04
N PHE A 239 21.99 -11.12 11.25
CA PHE A 239 20.92 -10.26 11.80
C PHE A 239 20.85 -8.84 11.21
N LYS A 240 21.46 -8.58 10.05
CA LYS A 240 21.50 -7.24 9.42
C LYS A 240 20.09 -6.68 9.20
N ASN A 241 19.17 -7.49 8.67
CA ASN A 241 17.79 -7.08 8.41
C ASN A 241 17.04 -6.83 9.72
N LEU A 242 17.19 -7.72 10.71
CA LEU A 242 16.58 -7.57 12.03
C LEU A 242 17.00 -6.25 12.69
N ILE A 243 18.30 -5.93 12.68
CA ILE A 243 18.83 -4.68 13.23
C ILE A 243 18.20 -3.46 12.54
N LYS A 244 18.10 -3.47 11.21
CA LYS A 244 17.48 -2.39 10.44
C LYS A 244 16.00 -2.23 10.80
N HIS A 245 15.25 -3.33 10.83
CA HIS A 245 13.83 -3.31 11.20
C HIS A 245 13.62 -2.83 12.63
N TYR A 246 14.41 -3.32 13.59
CA TYR A 246 14.30 -2.93 15.00
C TYR A 246 14.59 -1.43 15.21
N LYS A 247 15.61 -0.88 14.55
CA LYS A 247 15.90 0.56 14.60
C LYS A 247 14.76 1.39 14.03
N ASN A 248 14.20 0.98 12.88
CA ASN A 248 13.08 1.69 12.24
C ASN A 248 11.77 1.58 13.04
N GLN A 249 11.54 0.45 13.72
CA GLN A 249 10.33 0.23 14.52
C GLN A 249 10.26 1.15 15.74
N LYS A 250 11.40 1.49 16.38
CA LYS A 250 11.40 2.33 17.59
C LYS A 250 10.68 3.67 17.41
N GLU A 251 10.93 4.38 16.31
CA GLU A 251 10.29 5.68 16.06
C GLU A 251 8.79 5.53 15.76
N ILE A 252 8.42 4.48 15.01
CA ILE A 252 7.02 4.20 14.66
C ILE A 252 6.22 3.80 15.91
N ASP A 253 6.81 2.99 16.79
CA ASP A 253 6.16 2.52 18.00
C ASP A 253 5.82 3.65 18.97
N GLU A 254 6.66 4.68 19.10
CA GLU A 254 6.37 5.80 20.00
C GLU A 254 5.14 6.61 19.59
N VAL A 255 5.02 6.88 18.28
CA VAL A 255 3.83 7.55 17.72
C VAL A 255 2.60 6.67 17.86
N LEU A 256 2.72 5.37 17.56
CA LEU A 256 1.63 4.41 17.68
C LEU A 256 1.13 4.30 19.12
N ILE A 257 2.02 4.13 20.11
CA ILE A 257 1.67 4.04 21.52
C ILE A 257 0.93 5.29 21.99
N LYS A 258 1.42 6.47 21.61
CA LYS A 258 0.77 7.75 21.95
C LYS A 258 -0.65 7.83 21.37
N ASN A 259 -0.83 7.42 20.12
CA ASN A 259 -2.13 7.48 19.45
C ASN A 259 -3.09 6.43 20.01
N VAL A 260 -2.63 5.20 20.26
CA VAL A 260 -3.44 4.12 20.85
C VAL A 260 -3.90 4.50 22.25
N LYS A 261 -3.04 5.08 23.09
CA LYS A 261 -3.43 5.57 24.42
C LYS A 261 -4.52 6.64 24.34
N LYS A 262 -4.40 7.59 23.41
CA LYS A 262 -5.41 8.64 23.21
C LYS A 262 -6.75 8.10 22.74
N ILE A 263 -6.76 7.07 21.89
CA ILE A 263 -7.98 6.51 21.29
C ILE A 263 -8.66 5.49 22.21
N SER A 264 -7.87 4.59 22.82
CA SER A 264 -8.39 3.45 23.59
C SER A 264 -8.39 3.65 25.11
N GLY A 265 -7.66 4.66 25.60
CA GLY A 265 -7.38 4.83 27.03
C GLY A 265 -6.43 3.77 27.62
N THR A 266 -5.93 2.83 26.81
CA THR A 266 -5.09 1.71 27.26
C THR A 266 -3.64 1.90 26.81
N ASP A 267 -2.69 1.56 27.68
CA ASP A 267 -1.27 1.63 27.37
C ASP A 267 -0.84 0.44 26.51
N LEU A 268 -0.25 0.73 25.35
CA LEU A 268 0.36 -0.26 24.47
C LEU A 268 1.82 -0.49 24.89
N LEU A 269 2.19 -1.75 25.18
CA LEU A 269 3.54 -2.13 25.59
C LEU A 269 4.57 -1.84 24.49
N LYS A 270 5.77 -1.40 24.84
CA LYS A 270 6.88 -1.25 23.87
C LYS A 270 7.47 -2.62 23.51
N ASP A 271 7.99 -2.75 22.30
CA ASP A 271 8.81 -3.88 21.92
C ASP A 271 10.20 -3.82 22.59
N ASP A 272 10.55 -4.84 23.37
CA ASP A 272 11.80 -4.93 24.14
C ASP A 272 12.45 -6.33 24.08
N TYR A 273 12.20 -7.05 22.99
CA TYR A 273 12.72 -8.41 22.77
C TYR A 273 14.15 -8.46 22.19
N PHE A 274 14.72 -7.31 21.82
CA PHE A 274 16.04 -7.26 21.18
C PHE A 274 16.84 -6.04 21.64
N GLN A 275 18.13 -6.22 21.88
CA GLN A 275 19.04 -5.15 22.28
C GLN A 275 20.44 -5.36 21.68
N LEU A 276 21.00 -4.29 21.12
CA LEU A 276 22.40 -4.26 20.72
C LEU A 276 23.29 -3.77 21.87
N THR A 277 24.48 -4.34 21.97
CA THR A 277 25.50 -3.99 22.95
C THR A 277 26.86 -3.77 22.28
N LYS A 278 27.74 -3.02 22.96
CA LYS A 278 29.14 -2.81 22.55
C LYS A 278 30.10 -3.81 23.19
N ASN A 279 29.65 -4.57 24.19
CA ASN A 279 30.48 -5.53 24.91
C ASN A 279 30.95 -6.63 23.96
N LYS A 280 32.27 -6.90 23.94
CA LYS A 280 32.84 -7.96 23.11
C LYS A 280 32.30 -9.32 23.57
N ASN A 281 32.04 -10.20 22.61
CA ASN A 281 31.57 -11.58 22.83
C ASN A 281 30.22 -11.73 23.57
N GLN A 282 29.45 -10.65 23.75
CA GLN A 282 28.13 -10.76 24.37
C GLN A 282 27.10 -11.34 23.38
N PHE A 283 26.55 -12.49 23.76
CA PHE A 283 25.39 -13.13 23.15
C PHE A 283 24.61 -13.78 24.29
N GLU A 284 23.47 -13.20 24.67
CA GLU A 284 22.69 -13.68 25.81
C GLU A 284 21.20 -13.61 25.49
N PHE A 285 20.48 -14.66 25.89
CA PHE A 285 19.03 -14.62 25.99
C PHE A 285 18.64 -14.38 27.45
N LYS A 286 17.87 -13.33 27.70
CA LYS A 286 17.37 -12.98 29.03
C LYS A 286 15.90 -13.32 29.14
N ASN A 287 15.53 -13.85 30.30
CA ASN A 287 14.14 -13.81 30.73
C ASN A 287 13.82 -12.38 31.15
N ASN A 288 13.07 -11.67 30.31
CA ASN A 288 12.80 -10.24 30.44
C ASN A 288 11.35 -9.96 30.85
N ASP A 289 10.68 -10.98 31.38
CA ASP A 289 9.38 -10.88 32.05
C ASP A 289 9.49 -11.45 33.47
N PRO A 290 9.03 -10.74 34.51
CA PRO A 290 9.18 -11.18 35.89
C PRO A 290 8.25 -12.34 36.28
N GLU A 291 7.14 -12.56 35.56
CA GLU A 291 6.15 -13.59 35.92
C GLU A 291 6.16 -14.76 34.93
N LEU A 292 6.50 -14.52 33.66
CA LEU A 292 6.54 -15.54 32.62
C LEU A 292 7.97 -15.98 32.35
N PHE A 293 8.20 -17.30 32.37
CA PHE A 293 9.43 -17.89 31.90
C PHE A 293 9.32 -18.27 30.41
N SER A 294 10.39 -18.06 29.64
CA SER A 294 10.42 -18.48 28.24
C SER A 294 10.54 -20.00 28.12
N GLU A 295 9.66 -20.62 27.34
CA GLU A 295 9.70 -22.06 27.03
C GLU A 295 10.99 -22.43 26.29
N ILE A 296 11.53 -21.49 25.49
CA ILE A 296 12.81 -21.66 24.79
C ILE A 296 13.96 -21.70 25.79
N LEU A 297 14.00 -20.78 26.77
CA LEU A 297 15.02 -20.81 27.83
C LEU A 297 14.89 -22.07 28.69
N GLN A 298 13.66 -22.53 28.92
CA GLN A 298 13.43 -23.78 29.65
C GLN A 298 14.03 -24.97 28.92
N SER A 299 13.81 -25.08 27.61
CA SER A 299 14.42 -26.14 26.79
C SER A 299 15.94 -26.08 26.86
N ILE A 300 16.53 -24.90 26.60
CA ILE A 300 17.99 -24.70 26.63
C ILE A 300 18.57 -25.08 28.00
N TYR A 301 17.90 -24.71 29.08
CA TYR A 301 18.33 -25.06 30.43
C TYR A 301 18.31 -26.57 30.68
N GLN A 302 17.27 -27.29 30.24
CA GLN A 302 17.21 -28.75 30.41
C GLN A 302 18.31 -29.44 29.61
N ASP A 303 18.53 -29.03 28.36
CA ASP A 303 19.57 -29.58 27.49
C ASP A 303 20.97 -29.31 28.07
N TRP A 304 21.21 -28.08 28.53
CA TRP A 304 22.46 -27.70 29.19
C TRP A 304 22.70 -28.52 30.47
N LYS A 305 21.68 -28.65 31.31
CA LYS A 305 21.75 -29.42 32.56
C LYS A 305 22.11 -30.88 32.29
N ALA A 306 21.47 -31.51 31.31
CA ALA A 306 21.75 -32.89 30.93
C ALA A 306 23.19 -33.04 30.41
N ASN A 307 23.64 -32.11 29.57
CA ASN A 307 25.01 -32.13 29.03
C ASN A 307 26.07 -31.97 30.13
N ILE A 308 25.89 -31.05 31.08
CA ILE A 308 26.83 -30.88 32.20
C ILE A 308 26.90 -32.13 33.07
N MET A 309 25.76 -32.76 33.37
CA MET A 309 25.76 -34.03 34.12
C MET A 309 26.56 -35.12 33.39
N PHE A 310 26.36 -35.24 32.08
CA PHE A 310 27.12 -36.18 31.26
C PHE A 310 28.63 -35.88 31.30
N LEU A 311 29.01 -34.62 31.08
CA LEU A 311 30.42 -34.22 31.06
C LEU A 311 31.10 -34.44 32.43
N ASN A 312 30.42 -34.12 33.53
CA ASN A 312 30.95 -34.37 34.87
C ASN A 312 31.16 -35.87 35.13
N ASN A 313 30.27 -36.73 34.63
CA ASN A 313 30.44 -38.18 34.76
C ASN A 313 31.65 -38.68 33.96
N VAL A 314 31.84 -38.16 32.74
CA VAL A 314 33.00 -38.48 31.90
C VAL A 314 34.30 -37.99 32.55
N GLU A 315 34.31 -36.77 33.08
CA GLU A 315 35.46 -36.22 33.81
C GLU A 315 35.80 -37.08 35.03
N ASN A 316 34.82 -37.44 35.85
CA ASN A 316 35.01 -38.31 37.02
C ASN A 316 35.59 -39.69 36.63
N MET A 317 35.17 -40.24 35.49
CA MET A 317 35.73 -41.49 34.96
C MET A 317 37.22 -41.34 34.64
N TYR A 318 37.61 -40.29 33.92
CA TYR A 318 39.01 -40.05 33.58
C TYR A 318 39.85 -39.65 34.80
N LEU A 319 39.29 -38.94 35.77
CA LEU A 319 39.97 -38.65 37.04
C LEU A 319 40.25 -39.94 37.83
N ALA A 320 39.32 -40.91 37.81
CA ALA A 320 39.54 -42.23 38.40
C ALA A 320 40.64 -43.01 37.66
N GLU A 321 40.61 -43.02 36.33
CA GLU A 321 41.66 -43.66 35.50
C GLU A 321 43.04 -43.02 35.73
N LEU A 322 43.09 -41.69 35.81
CA LEU A 322 44.31 -40.95 36.12
C LEU A 322 44.84 -41.33 37.50
N ARG A 323 43.98 -41.36 38.52
CA ARG A 323 44.34 -41.80 39.87
C ARG A 323 44.91 -43.22 39.85
N ASP A 324 44.23 -44.16 39.19
CA ASP A 324 44.62 -45.56 39.15
C ASP A 324 45.93 -45.79 38.38
N THR A 325 46.24 -44.92 37.41
CA THR A 325 47.51 -44.91 36.67
C THR A 325 48.66 -44.30 37.48
N LEU A 326 48.40 -43.22 38.22
CA LEU A 326 49.42 -42.51 39.01
C LEU A 326 49.78 -43.24 40.30
N LEU A 327 48.81 -43.89 40.95
CA LEU A 327 49.01 -44.49 42.28
C LEU A 327 50.16 -45.52 42.32
N PRO A 328 50.30 -46.47 41.37
CA PRO A 328 51.42 -47.41 41.37
C PRO A 328 52.78 -46.74 41.16
N LYS A 329 52.83 -45.70 40.32
CA LYS A 329 54.06 -44.93 40.04
C LYS A 329 54.50 -44.09 41.24
N LEU A 330 53.55 -43.54 41.98
CA LEU A 330 53.80 -42.85 43.25
C LEU A 330 54.28 -43.84 44.33
N MET A 331 53.63 -45.01 44.45
CA MET A 331 54.02 -46.01 45.47
C MET A 331 55.35 -46.69 45.19
N SER A 332 55.75 -46.82 43.92
CA SER A 332 57.05 -47.40 43.53
C SER A 332 58.21 -46.40 43.60
N GLY A 333 57.92 -45.11 43.82
CA GLY A 333 58.91 -44.03 43.81
C GLY A 333 59.38 -43.61 42.41
N GLU A 334 58.74 -44.11 41.35
CA GLU A 334 59.01 -43.70 39.95
C GLU A 334 58.58 -42.24 39.70
N LEU A 335 57.52 -41.78 40.37
CA LEU A 335 57.09 -40.39 40.39
C LEU A 335 57.36 -39.79 41.78
N ASN A 336 58.25 -38.79 41.85
CA ASN A 336 58.51 -38.03 43.07
C ASN A 336 57.89 -36.63 42.99
N ILE A 337 56.90 -36.35 43.84
CA ILE A 337 56.16 -35.07 43.84
C ILE A 337 57.02 -33.93 44.40
N GLU A 338 57.96 -34.22 45.31
CA GLU A 338 58.83 -33.21 45.93
C GLU A 338 59.83 -32.60 44.93
N GLN A 339 60.16 -33.32 43.84
CA GLN A 339 61.03 -32.81 42.78
C GLN A 339 60.30 -31.92 41.75
N ILE A 340 58.96 -31.89 41.78
CA ILE A 340 58.15 -31.15 40.82
C ILE A 340 57.85 -29.73 41.33
N GLU A 341 57.86 -29.51 42.65
CA GLU A 341 57.63 -28.18 43.26
C GLU A 341 58.84 -27.23 43.14
N GLU A 342 60.03 -27.71 42.76
CA GLU A 342 61.24 -26.88 42.60
C GLU A 342 61.35 -26.18 41.22
N GLU A 343 60.44 -26.44 40.27
CA GLU A 343 60.51 -25.88 38.89
C GLU A 343 59.40 -24.87 38.51
N GLU A 344 58.55 -24.39 39.45
CA GLU A 344 57.61 -23.27 39.17
C GLU A 344 58.13 -21.86 39.53
#